data_AF-A0A7S2NPZ5-F1
#
_entry.id   AF-A0A7S2NPZ5-F1
#
_cell.length_a   1.000
_cell.length_b   1.000
_cell.length_c   1.000
_cell.angle_alpha   90.00
_cell.angle_beta   90.00
_cell.angle_gamma   90.00
#
_symmetry.space_group_name_H-M   'P 1'
#
loop_
_entity.id
_entity.type
_entity.pdbx_description
1 polymer ?
#
loop_
_entity_poly.entity_id
_entity_poly.type
_entity_poly.pdbx_seq_one_letter_code
_entity_poly.pdbx_strand_id
1 'polypeptide(L)'
;TVGVDGRDEFREGDDDDLVELEDMWVDSASARLFRDVAESDVFKTLVLLCIVGNVVTMSTERFPPVVGEQGIVAACEVAFLFMFCAEMVVMHGALGPWRYWTSPVTAFDGVIVLVSLIQAAAGANGPLTALRTMRLLRVMNRLASRWPSFRRLLKSMLRTGFSLNYWLVLFTLMMFICALMLQTVFAT
;
A
#
# COMPACT_ATOMS: atom_id res chain seq x y z
N THR A 1 -43.74 -6.28 -18.95
CA THR A 1 -42.33 -5.83 -18.91
C THR A 1 -42.06 -5.41 -17.49
N VAL A 2 -41.60 -6.35 -16.67
CA VAL A 2 -41.59 -6.26 -15.21
C VAL A 2 -40.15 -6.02 -14.75
N GLY A 3 -39.98 -4.92 -13.99
CA GLY A 3 -39.15 -4.87 -12.79
C GLY A 3 -37.63 -5.02 -12.96
N VAL A 4 -36.97 -3.98 -13.48
CA VAL A 4 -35.55 -3.71 -13.19
C VAL A 4 -35.37 -2.19 -13.17
N ASP A 5 -35.89 -1.51 -12.15
CA ASP A 5 -35.40 -0.17 -11.81
C ASP A 5 -35.94 0.23 -10.44
N GLY A 6 -35.09 0.74 -9.55
CA GLY A 6 -35.44 0.99 -8.14
C GLY A 6 -34.46 0.37 -7.15
N ARG A 7 -33.50 -0.43 -7.62
CA ARG A 7 -32.24 -0.66 -6.88
C ARG A 7 -31.20 0.42 -7.17
N ASP A 8 -31.32 1.13 -8.29
CA ASP A 8 -30.38 2.16 -8.69
C ASP A 8 -30.71 3.51 -8.03
N GLU A 9 -31.99 3.90 -7.93
CA GLU A 9 -32.42 5.09 -7.15
C GLU A 9 -32.09 4.99 -5.65
N PHE A 10 -32.20 3.79 -5.05
CA PHE A 10 -31.86 3.58 -3.63
C PHE A 10 -30.35 3.63 -3.37
N ARG A 11 -29.54 3.41 -4.42
CA ARG A 11 -28.07 3.47 -4.35
C ARG A 11 -27.56 4.89 -4.64
N GLU A 12 -28.22 5.62 -5.56
CA GLU A 12 -27.93 7.04 -5.81
C GLU A 12 -28.27 7.90 -4.60
N GLY A 13 -29.39 7.66 -3.90
CA GLY A 13 -29.72 8.41 -2.67
C GLY A 13 -28.73 8.19 -1.51
N ASP A 14 -28.29 6.94 -1.28
CA ASP A 14 -27.32 6.62 -0.21
C ASP A 14 -25.91 7.15 -0.56
N ASP A 15 -25.52 7.09 -1.84
CA ASP A 15 -24.25 7.66 -2.32
C ASP A 15 -24.28 9.21 -2.24
N ASP A 16 -25.40 9.88 -2.57
CA ASP A 16 -25.56 11.34 -2.50
C ASP A 16 -25.62 11.87 -1.05
N ASP A 17 -26.33 11.18 -0.14
CA ASP A 17 -26.39 11.53 1.28
C ASP A 17 -25.02 11.40 1.96
N LEU A 18 -24.23 10.37 1.59
CA LEU A 18 -22.86 10.20 2.08
C LEU A 18 -21.92 11.29 1.55
N VAL A 19 -22.10 11.72 0.30
CA VAL A 19 -21.35 12.83 -0.30
C VAL A 19 -21.71 14.16 0.36
N GLU A 20 -22.98 14.43 0.66
CA GLU A 20 -23.40 15.63 1.39
C GLU A 20 -22.88 15.67 2.84
N LEU A 21 -22.92 14.54 3.56
CA LEU A 21 -22.34 14.43 4.91
C LEU A 21 -20.82 14.62 4.89
N GLU A 22 -20.14 14.09 3.87
CA GLU A 22 -18.69 14.25 3.67
C GLU A 22 -18.32 15.71 3.38
N ASP A 23 -19.08 16.41 2.52
CA ASP A 23 -18.86 17.83 2.23
C ASP A 23 -19.12 18.73 3.45
N MET A 24 -20.11 18.41 4.29
CA MET A 24 -20.31 19.11 5.58
C MET A 24 -19.18 18.84 6.59
N TRP A 25 -18.64 17.61 6.64
CA TRP A 25 -17.50 17.28 7.50
C TRP A 25 -16.21 17.95 7.03
N VAL A 26 -15.99 18.03 5.73
CA VAL A 26 -14.81 18.66 5.10
C VAL A 26 -14.76 20.17 5.34
N ASP A 27 -15.91 20.84 5.51
CA ASP A 27 -15.97 22.28 5.75
C ASP A 27 -15.80 22.68 7.23
N SER A 28 -15.80 21.69 8.14
CA SER A 28 -15.60 21.89 9.58
C SER A 28 -14.21 22.44 9.92
N ALA A 29 -14.11 23.28 10.96
CA ALA A 29 -12.84 23.84 11.44
C ALA A 29 -11.81 22.74 11.80
N SER A 30 -12.29 21.58 12.26
CA SER A 30 -11.51 20.38 12.51
C SER A 30 -10.87 19.83 11.24
N ALA A 31 -11.60 19.68 10.13
CA ALA A 31 -11.06 19.16 8.88
C ALA A 31 -9.99 20.09 8.27
N ARG A 32 -10.11 21.40 8.47
CA ARG A 32 -9.10 22.39 8.06
C ARG A 32 -7.81 22.24 8.89
N LEU A 33 -7.93 22.09 10.21
CA LEU A 33 -6.77 21.85 11.09
C LEU A 33 -6.07 20.52 10.78
N PHE A 34 -6.83 19.45 10.55
CA PHE A 34 -6.27 18.16 10.16
C PHE A 34 -5.58 18.24 8.79
N ARG A 35 -6.12 19.02 7.84
CA ARG A 35 -5.49 19.24 6.54
C ARG A 35 -4.17 19.99 6.68
N ASP A 36 -4.11 21.01 7.52
CA ASP A 36 -2.90 21.82 7.72
C ASP A 36 -1.79 20.99 8.40
N VAL A 37 -2.16 20.16 9.39
CA VAL A 37 -1.24 19.22 10.03
C VAL A 37 -0.79 18.12 9.05
N ALA A 38 -1.71 17.57 8.25
CA ALA A 38 -1.42 16.55 7.23
C ALA A 38 -0.55 17.07 6.08
N GLU A 39 -0.73 18.34 5.68
CA GLU A 39 0.04 18.96 4.62
C GLU A 39 1.41 19.45 5.08
N SER A 40 1.63 19.60 6.38
CA SER A 40 2.91 20.06 6.90
C SER A 40 4.07 19.20 6.41
N ASP A 41 5.09 19.86 5.86
CA ASP A 41 6.30 19.20 5.37
C ASP A 41 7.07 18.54 6.52
N VAL A 42 6.93 19.07 7.74
CA VAL A 42 7.47 18.47 8.96
C VAL A 42 6.87 17.10 9.20
N PHE A 43 5.54 16.96 9.14
CA PHE A 43 4.86 15.68 9.34
C PHE A 43 5.26 14.65 8.27
N LYS A 44 5.26 15.07 7.00
CA LYS A 44 5.70 14.22 5.87
C LYS A 44 7.16 13.78 5.99
N THR A 45 8.03 14.66 6.50
CA THR A 45 9.45 14.37 6.71
C THR A 45 9.68 13.46 7.91
N LEU A 46 8.90 13.63 8.98
CA LEU A 46 8.95 12.79 10.18
C LEU A 46 8.53 11.34 9.85
N VAL A 47 7.41 11.17 9.16
CA VAL A 47 6.97 9.88 8.65
C VAL A 47 8.04 9.23 7.76
N LEU A 48 8.61 10.01 6.83
CA LEU A 48 9.67 9.51 5.94
C LEU A 48 10.92 9.07 6.72
N LEU A 49 11.34 9.86 7.71
CA LEU A 49 12.48 9.54 8.57
C LEU A 49 12.25 8.26 9.36
N CYS A 50 11.02 8.01 9.79
CA CYS A 50 10.63 6.77 10.46
C CYS A 50 10.62 5.56 9.53
N ILE A 51 10.20 5.71 8.28
CA ILE A 51 10.35 4.65 7.27
C ILE A 51 11.83 4.31 7.07
N VAL A 52 12.68 5.33 6.87
CA VAL A 52 14.12 5.14 6.68
C VAL A 52 14.75 4.51 7.92
N GLY A 53 14.39 4.97 9.12
CA GLY A 53 14.81 4.39 10.39
C GLY A 53 14.46 2.91 10.49
N ASN A 54 13.24 2.51 10.11
CA ASN A 54 12.81 1.11 10.12
C ASN A 54 13.66 0.24 9.17
N VAL A 55 13.95 0.76 7.97
CA VAL A 55 14.79 0.07 6.98
C VAL A 55 16.24 -0.04 7.45
N VAL A 56 16.76 0.97 8.15
CA VAL A 56 18.10 0.92 8.76
C VAL A 56 18.15 -0.17 9.83
N THR A 57 17.16 -0.25 10.72
CA THR A 57 17.09 -1.34 11.72
C THR A 57 17.04 -2.74 11.08
N MET A 58 16.33 -2.90 9.96
CA MET A 58 16.32 -4.15 9.18
C MET A 58 17.68 -4.43 8.52
N SER A 59 18.41 -3.39 8.11
CA SER A 59 19.74 -3.53 7.50
C SER A 59 20.82 -3.90 8.52
N THR A 60 20.60 -3.54 9.80
CA THR A 60 21.51 -3.86 10.90
C THR A 60 21.29 -5.25 11.49
N GLU A 61 20.19 -5.95 11.15
CA GLU A 61 19.97 -7.34 11.58
C GLU A 61 21.07 -8.26 11.00
N ARG A 62 22.12 -8.50 11.79
CA ARG A 62 23.15 -9.51 11.51
C ARG A 62 22.73 -10.84 12.14
N PHE A 63 22.87 -11.93 11.39
CA PHE A 63 22.91 -13.27 11.98
C PHE A 63 24.36 -13.56 12.42
N PRO A 64 24.65 -13.89 13.69
CA PRO A 64 23.74 -14.19 14.82
C PRO A 64 23.24 -12.96 15.61
N PRO A 65 22.02 -13.02 16.16
CA PRO A 65 21.38 -11.84 16.72
C PRO A 65 21.83 -11.56 18.17
N VAL A 66 22.36 -10.36 18.42
CA VAL A 66 22.81 -9.92 19.74
C VAL A 66 21.60 -9.50 20.58
N VAL A 67 21.46 -10.04 21.80
CA VAL A 67 20.28 -9.85 22.68
C VAL A 67 19.95 -8.38 22.99
N GLY A 68 20.94 -7.48 22.96
CA GLY A 68 20.73 -6.04 23.17
C GLY A 68 20.10 -5.30 21.99
N GLU A 69 20.34 -5.75 20.76
CA GLU A 69 19.89 -5.05 19.55
C GLU A 69 18.44 -5.42 19.18
N GLN A 70 18.03 -6.65 19.50
CA GLN A 70 16.67 -7.14 19.21
C GLN A 70 15.57 -6.33 19.92
N GLY A 71 15.82 -5.91 21.16
CA GLY A 71 14.86 -5.10 21.92
C GLY A 71 14.65 -3.71 21.33
N ILE A 72 15.73 -3.08 20.82
CA ILE A 72 15.67 -1.76 20.18
C ILE A 72 14.95 -1.86 18.83
N VAL A 73 15.25 -2.88 18.04
CA VAL A 73 14.59 -3.12 16.74
C VAL A 73 13.09 -3.32 16.94
N ALA A 74 12.68 -4.18 17.90
CA ALA A 74 11.27 -4.42 18.19
C ALA A 74 10.54 -3.15 18.69
N ALA A 75 11.18 -2.38 19.58
CA ALA A 75 10.62 -1.11 20.06
C ALA A 75 10.44 -0.10 18.92
N CYS A 76 11.42 -0.01 18.00
CA CYS A 76 11.33 0.83 16.82
C CYS A 76 10.21 0.38 15.88
N GLU A 77 10.06 -0.92 15.62
CA GLU A 77 8.95 -1.45 14.79
C GLU A 77 7.58 -1.01 15.32
N VAL A 78 7.37 -1.08 16.63
CA VAL A 78 6.13 -0.67 17.29
C VAL A 78 5.95 0.85 17.27
N ALA A 79 7.01 1.62 17.54
CA ALA A 79 6.96 3.08 17.51
C ALA A 79 6.60 3.61 16.12
N PHE A 80 7.15 3.00 15.06
CA PHE A 80 6.83 3.37 13.69
C PHE A 80 5.38 3.01 13.33
N LEU A 81 4.89 1.83 13.72
CA LEU A 81 3.48 1.46 13.54
C LEU A 81 2.54 2.51 14.14
N PHE A 82 2.80 2.95 15.38
CA PHE A 82 1.97 3.94 16.06
C PHE A 82 1.91 5.26 15.29
N MET A 83 3.05 5.74 14.79
CA MET A 83 3.12 6.95 13.98
C MET A 83 2.33 6.84 12.68
N PHE A 84 2.42 5.70 11.99
CA PHE A 84 1.68 5.50 10.75
C PHE A 84 0.17 5.36 10.97
N CYS A 85 -0.23 4.75 12.09
CA CYS A 85 -1.63 4.78 12.52
C CYS A 85 -2.10 6.22 12.75
N ALA A 86 -1.27 7.05 13.40
CA ALA A 86 -1.60 8.47 13.59
C ALA A 86 -1.73 9.22 12.26
N GLU A 87 -0.84 8.98 11.28
CA GLU A 87 -0.97 9.53 9.91
C GLU A 87 -2.26 9.09 9.22
N MET A 88 -2.63 7.82 9.33
CA MET A 88 -3.85 7.28 8.72
C MET A 88 -5.10 7.93 9.33
N VAL A 89 -5.14 8.11 10.65
CA VAL A 89 -6.25 8.78 11.35
C VAL A 89 -6.35 10.27 10.97
N VAL A 90 -5.22 10.98 10.93
CA VAL A 90 -5.18 12.40 10.52
C VAL A 90 -5.63 12.56 9.06
N MET A 91 -5.21 11.66 8.16
CA MET A 91 -5.64 11.68 6.76
C MET A 91 -7.12 11.35 6.58
N HIS A 92 -7.68 10.40 7.33
CA HIS A 92 -9.11 10.11 7.31
C HIS A 92 -9.94 11.32 7.78
N GLY A 93 -9.46 12.05 8.80
CA GLY A 93 -10.10 13.28 9.27
C GLY A 93 -9.97 14.48 8.32
N ALA A 94 -8.97 14.49 7.43
CA ALA A 94 -8.73 15.62 6.51
C ALA A 94 -9.38 15.47 5.12
N LEU A 95 -9.51 14.23 4.63
CA LEU A 95 -10.01 13.92 3.28
C LEU A 95 -11.40 13.27 3.25
N GLY A 96 -11.86 12.72 4.38
CA GLY A 96 -13.04 11.84 4.40
C GLY A 96 -12.67 10.38 4.05
N PRO A 97 -13.35 9.39 4.64
CA PRO A 97 -13.03 7.98 4.41
C PRO A 97 -13.23 7.59 2.95
N TRP A 98 -14.30 8.03 2.29
CA TRP A 98 -14.60 7.64 0.92
C TRP A 98 -13.53 8.12 -0.06
N ARG A 99 -13.20 9.42 -0.03
CA ARG A 99 -12.16 9.99 -0.88
C ARG A 99 -10.75 9.46 -0.59
N TYR A 100 -10.48 9.05 0.65
CA TYR A 100 -9.21 8.41 1.02
C TYR A 100 -9.01 7.07 0.28
N TRP A 101 -10.05 6.24 0.21
CA TRP A 101 -9.99 4.92 -0.44
C TRP A 101 -10.08 4.99 -1.96
N THR A 102 -10.65 6.06 -2.54
CA THR A 102 -10.68 6.26 -4.00
C THR A 102 -9.32 6.61 -4.60
N SER A 103 -8.45 7.30 -3.84
CA SER A 103 -7.10 7.66 -4.29
C SER A 103 -6.13 6.47 -4.15
N PRO A 104 -5.58 5.90 -5.24
CA PRO A 104 -4.77 4.69 -5.16
C PRO A 104 -3.46 4.87 -4.36
N VAL A 105 -2.90 6.08 -4.34
CA VAL A 105 -1.66 6.36 -3.60
C VAL A 105 -1.92 6.41 -2.08
N THR A 106 -3.07 6.96 -1.70
CA THR A 106 -3.46 7.14 -0.30
C THR A 106 -4.06 5.84 0.27
N ALA A 107 -4.92 5.18 -0.49
CA ALA A 107 -5.49 3.87 -0.15
C ALA A 107 -4.40 2.81 0.06
N PHE A 108 -3.37 2.79 -0.79
CA PHE A 108 -2.25 1.86 -0.65
C PHE A 108 -1.47 2.08 0.65
N ASP A 109 -1.29 3.32 1.09
CA ASP A 109 -0.65 3.62 2.37
C ASP A 109 -1.51 3.10 3.55
N GLY A 110 -2.83 3.28 3.49
CA GLY A 110 -3.77 2.74 4.48
C GLY A 110 -3.74 1.22 4.58
N VAL A 111 -3.67 0.52 3.43
CA VAL A 111 -3.53 -0.94 3.39
C VAL A 111 -2.23 -1.40 4.06
N ILE A 112 -1.11 -0.69 3.83
CA ILE A 112 0.17 -1.03 4.49
C ILE A 112 0.08 -0.87 6.00
N VAL A 113 -0.60 0.18 6.50
CA VAL A 113 -0.82 0.37 7.95
C VAL A 113 -1.64 -0.77 8.54
N LEU A 114 -2.73 -1.16 7.89
CA LEU A 114 -3.59 -2.26 8.34
C LEU A 114 -2.82 -3.59 8.39
N VAL A 115 -2.06 -3.91 7.34
CA VAL A 115 -1.23 -5.12 7.28
C VAL A 115 -0.17 -5.11 8.40
N SER A 116 0.41 -3.94 8.69
CA SER A 116 1.40 -3.79 9.75
C SER A 116 0.79 -3.95 11.16
N LEU A 117 -0.45 -3.51 11.35
CA LEU A 117 -1.20 -3.71 12.60
C LEU A 117 -1.53 -5.19 12.82
N ILE A 118 -2.00 -5.88 11.77
CA ILE A 118 -2.26 -7.33 11.81
C ILE A 118 -0.96 -8.08 12.13
N GLN A 119 0.16 -7.69 11.51
CA GLN A 119 1.45 -8.31 11.78
C GLN A 119 1.90 -8.11 13.24
N ALA A 120 1.71 -6.90 13.80
CA ALA A 120 2.04 -6.63 15.18
C ALA A 120 1.15 -7.41 16.16
N ALA A 121 -0.13 -7.61 15.83
CA ALA A 121 -1.06 -8.40 16.64
C ALA A 121 -0.85 -9.92 16.54
N ALA A 122 -0.46 -10.43 15.36
CA ALA A 122 -0.28 -11.86 15.10
C ALA A 122 1.09 -12.41 15.55
N GLY A 123 2.04 -11.53 15.89
CA GLY A 123 3.39 -11.90 16.30
C GLY A 123 4.31 -12.30 15.14
N ALA A 124 5.61 -12.12 15.32
CA ALA A 124 6.63 -12.22 14.26
C ALA A 124 6.97 -13.67 13.80
N ASN A 125 6.23 -14.68 14.27
CA ASN A 125 6.56 -16.08 14.09
C ASN A 125 5.66 -16.73 13.03
N GLY A 126 5.91 -16.47 11.75
CA GLY A 126 5.18 -17.11 10.66
C GLY A 126 5.53 -16.59 9.26
N PRO A 127 4.83 -17.06 8.20
CA PRO A 127 4.98 -16.54 6.83
C PRO A 127 4.74 -15.02 6.73
N LEU A 128 4.10 -14.45 7.75
CA LEU A 128 3.90 -13.02 7.94
C LEU A 128 5.22 -12.23 8.05
N THR A 129 6.38 -12.85 8.30
CA THR A 129 7.68 -12.14 8.25
C THR A 129 7.94 -11.48 6.89
N ALA A 130 7.43 -12.05 5.79
CA ALA A 130 7.52 -11.44 4.46
C ALA A 130 6.83 -10.07 4.39
N LEU A 131 5.84 -9.79 5.25
CA LEU A 131 5.15 -8.51 5.32
C LEU A 131 6.06 -7.37 5.81
N ARG A 132 7.24 -7.67 6.39
CA ARG A 132 8.27 -6.64 6.64
C ARG A 132 8.74 -6.00 5.32
N THR A 133 8.76 -6.75 4.21
CA THR A 133 9.14 -6.23 2.90
C THR A 133 8.08 -5.28 2.31
N MET A 134 6.81 -5.41 2.72
CA MET A 134 5.76 -4.44 2.35
C MET A 134 6.09 -3.03 2.87
N ARG A 135 6.86 -2.92 3.94
CA ARG A 135 7.35 -1.63 4.45
C ARG A 135 8.35 -0.97 3.50
N LEU A 136 9.10 -1.75 2.71
CA LEU A 136 9.95 -1.22 1.62
C LEU A 136 9.11 -0.69 0.47
N LEU A 137 7.98 -1.34 0.18
CA LEU A 137 7.06 -0.89 -0.85
C LEU A 137 6.45 0.49 -0.53
N ARG A 138 6.36 0.83 0.76
CA ARG A 138 5.99 2.17 1.24
C ARG A 138 6.96 3.26 0.81
N VAL A 139 8.27 3.07 1.05
CA VAL A 139 9.28 4.06 0.63
C VAL A 139 9.28 4.20 -0.89
N MET A 140 9.07 3.09 -1.60
CA MET A 140 8.97 3.09 -3.05
C MET A 140 7.73 3.84 -3.56
N ASN A 141 6.57 3.69 -2.93
CA ASN A 141 5.36 4.45 -3.29
C ASN A 141 5.56 5.97 -3.06
N ARG A 142 6.14 6.35 -1.93
CA ARG A 142 6.38 7.77 -1.62
C ARG A 142 7.48 8.37 -2.51
N LEU A 143 8.51 7.59 -2.83
CA LEU A 143 9.54 7.98 -3.79
C LEU A 143 8.99 8.08 -5.21
N ALA A 144 8.12 7.15 -5.62
CA ALA A 144 7.43 7.21 -6.90
C ALA A 144 6.58 8.48 -6.99
N SER A 145 5.83 8.83 -5.94
CA SER A 145 5.07 10.09 -5.90
C SER A 145 5.95 11.32 -6.04
N ARG A 146 7.16 11.32 -5.44
CA ARG A 146 8.12 12.44 -5.55
C ARG A 146 8.91 12.46 -6.87
N TRP A 147 9.04 11.32 -7.55
CA TRP A 147 9.83 11.15 -8.77
C TRP A 147 8.90 10.86 -9.96
N PRO A 148 8.21 11.88 -10.51
CA PRO A 148 7.26 11.69 -11.61
C PRO A 148 7.90 11.11 -12.87
N SER A 149 9.22 11.31 -13.05
CA SER A 149 10.00 10.64 -14.09
C SER A 149 10.04 9.12 -13.91
N PHE A 150 10.25 8.63 -12.68
CA PHE A 150 10.20 7.20 -12.39
C PHE A 150 8.80 6.60 -12.59
N ARG A 151 7.74 7.32 -12.19
CA ARG A 151 6.36 6.90 -12.47
C ARG A 151 6.07 6.77 -13.96
N ARG A 152 6.54 7.72 -14.78
CA ARG A 152 6.37 7.66 -16.24
C ARG A 152 7.12 6.46 -16.83
N LEU A 153 8.34 6.21 -16.36
CA LEU A 153 9.13 5.04 -16.75
C LEU A 153 8.40 3.75 -16.40
N LEU A 154 7.94 3.60 -15.15
CA LEU A 154 7.20 2.42 -14.70
C LEU A 154 5.91 2.23 -15.49
N LYS A 155 5.15 3.31 -15.74
CA LYS A 155 3.91 3.26 -16.53
C LYS A 155 4.19 2.86 -17.98
N SER A 156 5.29 3.34 -18.57
CA SER A 156 5.72 2.96 -19.91
C SER A 156 6.12 1.49 -19.96
N MET A 157 6.93 1.03 -19.01
CA MET A 157 7.34 -0.37 -18.88
C MET A 157 6.13 -1.29 -18.72
N LEU A 158 5.17 -0.93 -17.87
CA LEU A 158 3.94 -1.68 -17.70
C LEU A 158 3.08 -1.68 -18.96
N ARG A 159 2.94 -0.54 -19.65
CA ARG A 159 2.19 -0.45 -20.91
C ARG A 159 2.80 -1.34 -21.99
N THR A 160 4.12 -1.33 -22.12
CA THR A 160 4.82 -2.22 -23.04
C THR A 160 4.68 -3.67 -22.60
N GLY A 161 4.78 -3.98 -21.31
CA GLY A 161 4.55 -5.32 -20.76
C GLY A 161 3.16 -5.85 -21.09
N PHE A 162 2.12 -5.05 -20.91
CA PHE A 162 0.74 -5.41 -21.30
C PHE A 162 0.60 -5.58 -22.81
N SER A 163 1.26 -4.74 -23.63
CA SER A 163 1.30 -4.93 -25.08
C SER A 163 2.04 -6.20 -25.50
N LEU A 164 2.99 -6.67 -24.69
CA LEU A 164 3.73 -7.92 -24.88
C LEU A 164 2.97 -9.15 -24.36
N ASN A 165 1.79 -8.99 -23.76
CA ASN A 165 1.05 -10.10 -23.13
C ASN A 165 0.77 -11.25 -24.12
N TYR A 166 0.32 -10.95 -25.35
CA TYR A 166 0.07 -11.99 -26.36
C TYR A 166 1.35 -12.74 -26.77
N TRP A 167 2.46 -12.01 -26.91
CA TRP A 167 3.78 -12.59 -27.18
C TRP A 167 4.25 -13.47 -26.02
N LEU A 168 4.01 -13.04 -24.78
CA LEU A 168 4.34 -13.79 -23.57
C LEU A 168 3.53 -15.09 -23.46
N VAL A 169 2.23 -15.06 -23.78
CA VAL A 169 1.37 -16.25 -23.81
C VAL A 169 1.85 -17.23 -24.88
N LEU A 170 2.14 -16.75 -26.09
CA LEU A 170 2.68 -17.58 -27.17
C LEU A 170 4.02 -18.21 -26.78
N PHE A 171 4.92 -17.42 -26.20
CA PHE A 171 6.23 -17.88 -25.71
C PHE A 171 6.09 -18.96 -24.64
N THR A 172 5.19 -18.76 -23.68
CA THR A 172 4.90 -19.74 -22.62
C THR A 172 4.34 -21.05 -23.19
N LEU A 173 3.44 -20.96 -24.19
CA LEU A 173 2.87 -22.13 -24.86
C LEU A 173 3.93 -22.90 -25.67
N MET A 174 4.82 -22.19 -26.37
CA MET A 174 5.93 -22.81 -27.09
C MET A 174 6.86 -23.57 -26.12
N MET A 175 7.25 -22.92 -25.01
CA MET A 175 8.06 -23.56 -23.97
C MET A 175 7.38 -24.79 -23.40
N PHE A 176 6.06 -24.74 -23.20
CA PHE A 176 5.27 -25.88 -22.73
C PHE A 176 5.32 -27.08 -23.70
N ILE A 177 5.11 -26.87 -25.00
CA ILE A 177 5.16 -27.95 -26.01
C ILE A 177 6.58 -28.54 -26.09
N CYS A 178 7.61 -27.69 -26.10
CA CYS A 178 9.01 -28.15 -26.09
C CYS A 178 9.32 -28.97 -24.84
N ALA A 179 8.83 -28.57 -23.66
CA ALA A 179 9.03 -29.31 -22.42
C ALA A 179 8.37 -30.71 -22.47
N LEU A 180 7.16 -30.82 -23.01
CA LEU A 180 6.48 -32.12 -23.17
C LEU A 180 7.22 -33.03 -24.17
N MET A 181 7.62 -32.49 -25.32
CA MET A 181 8.42 -33.21 -26.30
C MET A 181 9.75 -33.67 -25.68
N LEU A 182 10.43 -32.80 -24.93
CA LEU A 182 11.67 -33.11 -24.23
C LEU A 182 11.46 -34.26 -23.23
N GLN A 183 10.41 -34.21 -22.42
CA GLN A 183 10.08 -35.31 -21.52
C GLN A 183 9.88 -36.63 -22.27
N THR A 184 9.13 -36.62 -23.39
CA THR A 184 8.92 -37.85 -24.16
C THR A 184 10.19 -38.40 -24.82
N VAL A 185 11.11 -37.52 -25.26
CA VAL A 185 12.37 -37.94 -25.91
C VAL A 185 13.40 -38.43 -24.89
N PHE A 186 13.45 -37.86 -23.69
CA PHE A 186 14.42 -38.22 -22.66
C PHE A 186 13.90 -39.25 -21.64
N ALA A 187 12.58 -39.50 -21.58
CA ALA A 187 11.98 -40.53 -20.74
C ALA A 187 11.82 -41.89 -21.46
N THR A 188 12.26 -42.00 -22.71
CA THR A 188 12.35 -43.26 -23.49
C THR A 188 13.82 -43.64 -23.65
#